data_AF-A0A3M7IGV4-F1
#
_entry.id   AF-A0A3M7IGV4-F1
#
_cell.length_a   1.000
_cell.length_b   1.000
_cell.length_c   1.000
_cell.angle_alpha   90.00
_cell.angle_beta   90.00
_cell.angle_gamma   90.00
#
_symmetry.space_group_name_H-M   'P 1'
#
loop_
_entity.id
_entity.type
_entity.pdbx_description
1 polymer ?
#
loop_
_entity_poly.entity_id
_entity_poly.type
_entity_poly.pdbx_seq_one_letter_code
_entity_poly.pdbx_strand_id
1 'polypeptide(L)'
;MFCHHDLTPAEIARVLGFSDLASELAPTVYHFVPPKLLQSLQDSLWSIIREDLRGNWWLDKLVMPDLHALTELEVPEMVFPIPRIMVRLPEGYRIYHIYLDGRELVLDKEGLGEGGNSTWRLTGGEVHQVERAVLFNH
;
A
#
# COMPACT_ATOMS: atom_id res chain seq x y z
N MET A 1 -1.33 -30.91 -4.01
CA MET A 1 -2.45 -30.08 -3.52
C MET A 1 -1.87 -29.16 -2.46
N PHE A 2 -2.08 -27.85 -2.56
CA PHE A 2 -1.53 -26.86 -1.63
C PHE A 2 -2.37 -26.78 -0.35
N CYS A 3 -1.73 -26.74 0.82
CA CYS A 3 -2.41 -26.78 2.12
C CYS A 3 -2.83 -25.40 2.66
N HIS A 4 -2.31 -24.33 2.06
CA HIS A 4 -2.54 -22.95 2.46
C HIS A 4 -2.97 -22.12 1.24
N HIS A 5 -3.84 -21.13 1.47
CA HIS A 5 -4.36 -20.25 0.41
C HIS A 5 -3.42 -19.08 0.09
N ASP A 6 -2.47 -18.83 0.98
CA ASP A 6 -1.56 -17.68 1.01
C ASP A 6 -0.10 -18.10 0.78
N LEU A 7 0.13 -19.22 0.10
CA LEU A 7 1.49 -19.64 -0.24
C LEU A 7 2.17 -18.61 -1.15
N THR A 8 3.36 -18.20 -0.76
CA THR A 8 4.26 -17.40 -1.59
C THR A 8 4.74 -18.20 -2.81
N PRO A 9 5.16 -17.54 -3.90
CA PRO A 9 5.75 -18.21 -5.05
C PRO A 9 6.93 -19.14 -4.68
N ALA A 10 7.78 -18.73 -3.73
CA ALA A 10 8.87 -19.55 -3.23
C ALA A 10 8.38 -20.82 -2.52
N GLU A 11 7.32 -20.74 -1.72
CA GLU A 11 6.75 -21.91 -1.04
C GLU A 11 6.09 -22.88 -2.02
N ILE A 12 5.40 -22.35 -3.04
CA ILE A 12 4.86 -23.15 -4.14
C ILE A 12 5.98 -23.91 -4.85
N ALA A 13 7.08 -23.23 -5.18
CA ALA A 13 8.24 -23.85 -5.82
C ALA A 13 8.85 -24.96 -4.95
N ARG A 14 8.97 -24.75 -3.62
CA ARG A 14 9.44 -25.79 -2.68
C ARG A 14 8.50 -27.00 -2.64
N VAL A 15 7.19 -26.79 -2.56
CA VAL A 15 6.19 -27.87 -2.54
C VAL A 15 6.26 -28.71 -3.82
N LEU A 16 6.58 -28.10 -4.95
CA LEU A 16 6.72 -28.77 -6.24
C LEU A 16 8.12 -29.37 -6.49
N GLY A 17 9.07 -29.20 -5.55
CA GLY A 17 10.43 -29.74 -5.65
C GLY A 17 11.40 -28.88 -6.48
N PHE A 18 11.03 -27.65 -6.85
CA PHE A 18 11.87 -26.72 -7.60
C PHE A 18 12.73 -25.86 -6.65
N SER A 19 13.71 -26.47 -5.99
CA SER A 19 14.55 -25.80 -4.97
C SER A 19 15.33 -24.61 -5.51
N ASP A 20 15.91 -24.72 -6.72
CA ASP A 20 16.68 -23.64 -7.35
C ASP A 20 15.79 -22.44 -7.71
N LEU A 21 14.54 -22.70 -8.10
CA LEU A 21 13.57 -21.65 -8.38
C LEU A 21 13.04 -21.01 -7.09
N ALA A 22 12.94 -21.78 -6.00
CA ALA A 22 12.46 -21.26 -4.73
C ALA A 22 13.40 -20.21 -4.11
N SER A 23 14.71 -20.28 -4.37
CA SER A 23 15.64 -19.22 -3.95
C SER A 23 15.47 -17.95 -4.78
N GLU A 24 15.27 -18.07 -6.10
CA GLU A 24 15.04 -16.92 -7.00
C GLU A 24 13.69 -16.25 -6.73
N LEU A 25 12.70 -17.01 -6.31
CA LEU A 25 11.36 -16.52 -5.97
C LEU A 25 11.23 -16.06 -4.51
N ALA A 26 12.29 -16.19 -3.70
CA ALA A 26 12.26 -15.73 -2.32
C ALA A 26 12.18 -14.19 -2.31
N PRO A 27 11.26 -13.60 -1.53
CA PRO A 27 11.14 -12.14 -1.46
C PRO A 27 12.45 -11.55 -0.94
N THR A 28 12.98 -10.58 -1.68
CA THR A 28 14.17 -9.82 -1.26
C THR A 28 13.70 -8.58 -0.52
N VAL A 29 13.98 -8.50 0.77
CA VAL A 29 13.60 -7.34 1.60
C VAL A 29 14.68 -6.26 1.48
N TYR A 30 14.38 -5.19 0.74
CA TYR A 30 15.24 -4.01 0.62
C TYR A 30 15.05 -3.05 1.80
N HIS A 31 13.81 -2.91 2.29
CA HIS A 31 13.47 -1.94 3.32
C HIS A 31 12.90 -2.64 4.54
N PHE A 32 13.75 -2.88 5.54
CA PHE A 32 13.33 -3.61 6.73
C PHE A 32 12.44 -2.76 7.64
N VAL A 33 11.18 -3.19 7.77
CA VAL A 33 10.22 -2.67 8.76
C VAL A 33 9.85 -3.79 9.73
N PRO A 34 9.94 -3.59 11.06
CA PRO A 34 9.50 -4.59 12.02
C PRO A 34 8.05 -5.02 11.78
N PRO A 35 7.71 -6.33 11.83
CA PRO A 35 6.37 -6.82 11.44
C PRO A 35 5.21 -6.15 12.18
N LYS A 36 5.36 -5.88 13.49
CA LYS A 36 4.35 -5.17 14.29
C LYS A 36 4.13 -3.74 13.82
N LEU A 37 5.21 -3.07 13.43
CA LEU A 37 5.13 -1.71 12.90
C LEU A 37 4.51 -1.72 11.51
N LEU A 38 4.91 -2.64 10.64
CA LEU A 38 4.35 -2.79 9.30
C LEU A 38 2.83 -3.00 9.35
N GLN A 39 2.36 -3.90 10.23
CA GLN A 39 0.92 -4.12 10.44
C GLN A 39 0.21 -2.86 10.94
N SER A 40 0.80 -2.12 11.88
CA SER A 40 0.20 -0.87 12.37
C SER A 40 0.09 0.21 11.28
N LEU A 41 1.11 0.32 10.41
CA LEU A 41 1.08 1.21 9.26
C LEU A 41 0.02 0.76 8.23
N GLN A 42 -0.09 -0.55 7.99
CA GLN A 42 -1.07 -1.18 7.11
C GLN A 42 -2.50 -0.85 7.55
N ASP A 43 -2.79 -1.06 8.83
CA ASP A 43 -4.12 -0.81 9.41
C ASP A 43 -4.49 0.68 9.32
N SER A 44 -3.53 1.55 9.61
CA SER A 44 -3.70 3.01 9.55
C SER A 44 -3.93 3.49 8.11
N LEU A 45 -3.15 2.99 7.14
CA LEU A 45 -3.35 3.25 5.72
C LEU A 45 -4.76 2.85 5.27
N TRP A 46 -5.17 1.63 5.59
CA TRP A 46 -6.50 1.13 5.21
C TRP A 46 -7.61 1.93 5.87
N SER A 47 -7.43 2.36 7.12
CA SER A 47 -8.39 3.23 7.81
C SER A 47 -8.58 4.56 7.07
N ILE A 48 -7.49 5.23 6.68
CA ILE A 48 -7.53 6.50 5.94
C ILE A 48 -8.26 6.32 4.60
N ILE A 49 -7.88 5.30 3.82
CA ILE A 49 -8.49 5.04 2.50
C ILE A 49 -9.98 4.70 2.66
N ARG A 50 -10.37 3.88 3.65
CA ARG A 50 -11.79 3.52 3.89
C ARG A 50 -12.62 4.71 4.30
N GLU A 51 -12.11 5.57 5.18
CA GLU A 51 -12.87 6.75 5.61
C GLU A 51 -13.03 7.74 4.46
N ASP A 52 -11.97 7.97 3.68
CA ASP A 52 -11.99 8.84 2.50
C ASP A 52 -12.94 8.32 1.40
N LEU A 53 -13.11 6.99 1.29
CA LEU A 53 -14.03 6.33 0.34
C LEU A 53 -15.36 5.91 0.97
N ARG A 54 -15.68 6.37 2.18
CA ARG A 54 -16.88 5.95 2.90
C ARG A 54 -18.16 6.27 2.12
N GLY A 55 -19.12 5.35 2.17
CA GLY A 55 -20.41 5.46 1.47
C GLY A 55 -20.43 4.86 0.05
N ASN A 56 -19.29 4.37 -0.46
CA ASN A 56 -19.24 3.63 -1.71
C ASN A 56 -19.64 2.15 -1.51
N TRP A 57 -20.63 1.68 -2.28
CA TRP A 57 -21.19 0.32 -2.16
C TRP A 57 -20.20 -0.82 -2.49
N TRP A 58 -19.12 -0.49 -3.21
CA TRP A 58 -18.09 -1.44 -3.64
C TRP A 58 -16.89 -1.48 -2.70
N LEU A 59 -16.85 -0.66 -1.64
CA LEU A 59 -15.71 -0.55 -0.74
C LEU A 59 -15.32 -1.90 -0.11
N ASP A 60 -16.31 -2.73 0.24
CA ASP A 60 -16.09 -4.06 0.82
C ASP A 60 -15.53 -5.08 -0.19
N LYS A 61 -15.60 -4.78 -1.48
CA LYS A 61 -15.06 -5.62 -2.57
C LYS A 61 -13.69 -5.14 -3.04
N LEU A 62 -13.22 -3.99 -2.54
CA LEU A 62 -11.94 -3.42 -2.91
C LEU A 62 -10.82 -4.22 -2.25
N VAL A 63 -9.89 -4.73 -3.06
CA VAL A 63 -8.63 -5.28 -2.56
C VAL A 63 -7.73 -4.10 -2.19
N MET A 64 -7.36 -4.02 -0.93
CA MET A 64 -6.54 -2.94 -0.41
C MET A 64 -5.04 -3.14 -0.74
N PRO A 65 -4.25 -2.06 -0.87
CA PRO A 65 -2.82 -2.17 -1.10
C PRO A 65 -2.12 -2.85 0.08
N ASP A 66 -1.19 -3.75 -0.20
CA ASP A 66 -0.37 -4.46 0.77
C ASP A 66 0.99 -3.76 0.93
N LEU A 67 1.33 -3.37 2.16
CA LEU A 67 2.58 -2.69 2.46
C LEU A 67 3.79 -3.63 2.44
N HIS A 68 3.59 -4.94 2.55
CA HIS A 68 4.68 -5.90 2.43
C HIS A 68 5.39 -5.76 1.08
N ALA A 69 4.63 -5.52 0.02
CA ALA A 69 5.18 -5.29 -1.32
C ALA A 69 6.19 -4.13 -1.35
N LEU A 70 5.94 -3.04 -0.61
CA LEU A 70 6.88 -1.91 -0.56
C LEU A 70 8.23 -2.28 0.06
N THR A 71 8.26 -3.22 1.00
CA THR A 71 9.51 -3.68 1.62
C THR A 71 10.41 -4.45 0.64
N GLU A 72 9.82 -4.94 -0.46
CA GLU A 72 10.47 -5.75 -1.49
C GLU A 72 10.87 -4.95 -2.75
N LEU A 73 10.50 -3.67 -2.83
CA LEU A 73 10.87 -2.81 -3.96
C LEU A 73 12.19 -2.07 -3.68
N GLU A 74 13.04 -1.92 -4.69
CA GLU A 74 14.24 -1.07 -4.59
C GLU A 74 13.86 0.38 -4.26
N VAL A 75 12.87 0.91 -4.98
CA VAL A 75 12.22 2.20 -4.67
C VAL A 75 10.89 1.88 -4.00
N PRO A 76 10.71 2.16 -2.69
CA PRO A 76 9.56 1.69 -1.93
C PRO A 76 8.35 2.61 -2.12
N GLU A 77 7.91 2.75 -3.37
CA GLU A 77 6.76 3.53 -3.79
C GLU A 77 5.74 2.63 -4.52
N MET A 78 4.45 2.87 -4.27
CA MET A 78 3.36 2.26 -5.00
C MET A 78 2.24 3.26 -5.26
N VAL A 79 1.49 3.02 -6.33
CA VAL A 79 0.33 3.80 -6.70
C VAL A 79 -0.92 2.92 -6.58
N PHE A 80 -1.90 3.38 -5.80
CA PHE A 80 -3.19 2.72 -5.66
C PHE A 80 -4.30 3.56 -6.30
N PRO A 81 -4.70 3.25 -7.55
CA PRO A 81 -5.70 4.02 -8.27
C PRO A 81 -7.12 3.56 -7.93
N ILE A 82 -8.04 4.51 -7.75
CA ILE A 82 -9.48 4.27 -7.72
C ILE A 82 -10.08 4.71 -9.07
N PRO A 83 -10.58 3.76 -9.88
CA PRO A 83 -11.13 4.07 -11.19
C PRO A 83 -12.32 5.03 -11.12
N ARG A 84 -12.44 5.91 -12.12
CA ARG A 84 -13.55 6.88 -12.23
C ARG A 84 -14.94 6.25 -12.13
N ILE A 85 -15.12 5.05 -12.69
CA ILE A 85 -16.42 4.34 -12.67
C ILE A 85 -16.86 3.96 -11.26
N MET A 86 -15.91 3.86 -10.33
CA MET A 86 -16.15 3.50 -8.94
C MET A 86 -16.41 4.75 -8.09
N VAL A 87 -15.80 5.88 -8.43
CA VAL A 87 -16.02 7.14 -7.70
C VAL A 87 -17.26 7.84 -8.27
N ARG A 88 -18.33 8.03 -7.49
CA ARG A 88 -19.50 8.85 -7.89
C ARG A 88 -19.18 10.36 -7.94
N LEU A 89 -17.98 10.74 -8.38
CA LEU A 89 -17.59 12.13 -8.59
C LEU A 89 -17.86 12.50 -10.06
N PRO A 90 -18.51 13.64 -10.34
CA PRO A 90 -18.91 14.03 -11.70
C PRO A 90 -17.78 14.03 -12.73
N GLU A 91 -16.51 14.25 -12.32
CA GLU A 91 -15.36 14.33 -13.25
C GLU A 91 -14.04 13.70 -12.72
N GLY A 92 -14.08 12.95 -11.63
CA GLY A 92 -12.86 12.63 -10.84
C GLY A 92 -12.30 11.21 -10.98
N TYR A 93 -10.97 11.11 -11.00
CA TYR A 93 -10.25 9.92 -10.51
C TYR A 93 -9.73 10.21 -9.09
N ARG A 94 -9.38 9.16 -8.35
CA ARG A 94 -8.63 9.30 -7.10
C ARG A 94 -7.40 8.40 -7.15
N ILE A 95 -6.23 8.94 -6.84
CA ILE A 95 -4.97 8.21 -6.81
C ILE A 95 -4.37 8.39 -5.42
N TYR A 96 -3.94 7.29 -4.82
CA TYR A 96 -3.13 7.30 -3.62
C TYR A 96 -1.70 6.92 -4.00
N HIS A 97 -0.76 7.84 -3.84
CA HIS A 97 0.67 7.54 -3.88
C HIS A 97 1.11 7.18 -2.46
N ILE A 98 1.72 6.02 -2.32
CA ILE A 98 2.11 5.46 -1.04
C ILE A 98 3.60 5.22 -1.11
N TYR A 99 4.37 5.80 -0.20
CA TYR A 99 5.81 5.58 -0.15
C TYR A 99 6.28 5.30 1.28
N LEU A 100 7.29 4.44 1.39
CA LEU A 100 7.97 4.18 2.65
C LEU A 100 9.19 5.09 2.78
N ASP A 101 9.22 5.89 3.83
CA ASP A 101 10.36 6.74 4.20
C ASP A 101 11.02 6.17 5.46
N GLY A 102 11.93 5.22 5.24
CA GLY A 102 12.55 4.43 6.30
C GLY A 102 11.53 3.56 7.04
N ARG A 103 11.02 4.04 8.17
CA ARG A 103 10.03 3.33 9.02
C ARG A 103 8.69 4.06 9.13
N GLU A 104 8.54 5.13 8.37
CA GLU A 104 7.32 5.92 8.30
C GLU A 104 6.67 5.68 6.94
N LEU A 105 5.35 5.74 6.91
CA LEU A 105 4.60 5.67 5.66
C LEU A 105 4.11 7.07 5.32
N VAL A 106 4.21 7.45 4.05
CA VAL A 106 3.57 8.65 3.56
C VAL A 106 2.57 8.29 2.49
N LEU A 107 1.41 8.94 2.60
CA LEU A 107 0.27 8.78 1.72
C LEU A 107 -0.07 10.13 1.13
N ASP A 108 0.08 10.27 -0.19
CA ASP A 108 -0.40 11.41 -0.95
C ASP A 108 -1.69 11.03 -1.69
N LYS A 109 -2.78 11.71 -1.39
CA LYS A 109 -4.02 11.64 -2.17
C LYS A 109 -4.02 12.74 -3.22
N GLU A 110 -4.16 12.32 -4.46
CA GLU A 110 -4.45 13.18 -5.60
C GLU A 110 -5.85 12.87 -6.15
N GLY A 111 -6.62 13.91 -6.49
CA GLY A 111 -7.90 13.70 -7.18
C GLY A 111 -8.59 14.99 -7.59
N LEU A 112 -9.50 14.85 -8.56
CA LEU A 112 -10.40 15.90 -9.04
C LEU A 112 -11.75 15.79 -8.31
N GLY A 113 -12.05 16.70 -7.38
CA GLY A 113 -13.31 16.75 -6.62
C GLY A 113 -13.23 17.54 -5.30
N GLU A 114 -14.34 17.60 -4.54
CA GLU A 114 -14.34 18.17 -3.19
C GLU A 114 -13.44 17.33 -2.25
N GLY A 115 -12.52 18.00 -1.54
CA GLY A 115 -11.58 17.38 -0.61
C GLY A 115 -10.10 17.54 -0.97
N GLY A 116 -9.79 18.06 -2.17
CA GLY A 116 -8.45 18.50 -2.58
C GLY A 116 -7.34 17.45 -2.49
N ASN A 117 -6.09 17.89 -2.71
CA ASN A 117 -4.91 17.09 -2.44
C ASN A 117 -4.67 17.04 -0.93
N SER A 118 -4.22 15.91 -0.42
CA SER A 118 -3.92 15.75 1.01
C SER A 118 -2.75 14.81 1.19
N THR A 119 -1.88 15.12 2.14
CA THR A 119 -0.73 14.30 2.49
C THR A 119 -0.84 13.87 3.95
N TRP A 120 -0.63 12.59 4.22
CA TRP A 120 -0.54 12.04 5.56
C TRP A 120 0.81 11.37 5.76
N ARG A 121 1.41 11.59 6.93
CA ARG A 121 2.60 10.89 7.41
C ARG A 121 2.21 10.03 8.61
N LEU A 122 2.52 8.75 8.54
CA LEU A 122 2.14 7.74 9.51
C LEU A 122 3.40 7.22 10.22
N THR A 123 3.41 7.33 11.55
CA THR A 123 4.56 6.98 12.38
C THR A 123 4.08 6.18 13.59
N GLY A 124 4.39 4.88 13.66
CA GLY A 124 4.19 4.09 14.87
C GLY A 124 2.76 4.05 15.43
N GLY A 125 1.75 4.24 14.58
CA GLY A 125 0.33 4.30 14.96
C GLY A 125 -0.24 5.72 15.10
N GLU A 126 0.58 6.75 14.96
CA GLU A 126 0.13 8.14 14.84
C GLU A 126 -0.05 8.50 13.37
N VAL A 127 -1.11 9.26 13.07
CA VAL A 127 -1.42 9.77 11.74
C VAL A 127 -1.38 11.28 11.78
N HIS A 128 -0.44 11.87 11.05
CA HIS A 128 -0.25 13.31 10.95
C HIS A 128 -0.62 13.78 9.55
N GLN A 129 -1.65 14.59 9.41
CA GLN A 129 -1.90 15.29 8.16
C GLN A 129 -0.90 16.44 8.04
N VAL A 130 -0.16 16.50 6.94
CA VAL A 130 0.88 17.50 6.72
C VAL A 130 0.57 18.33 5.48
N GLU A 131 1.00 19.58 5.48
CA GLU A 131 1.09 20.34 4.23
C GLU A 131 2.15 19.67 3.35
N ARG A 132 1.86 19.52 2.05
CA ARG A 132 2.73 18.84 1.08
C ARG A 132 4.13 19.47 1.14
N ALA A 133 5.05 18.82 1.83
CA ALA A 133 6.44 19.24 1.85
C ALA A 133 6.98 19.02 0.43
N VAL A 134 7.49 20.10 -0.17
CA VAL A 134 8.24 20.00 -1.43
C VAL A 134 9.47 19.16 -1.13
N LEU A 135 9.43 17.87 -1.49
CA LEU A 135 10.61 17.03 -1.49
C LEU A 135 11.53 17.56 -2.59
N PHE A 136 12.61 18.22 -2.21
CA PHE A 136 13.68 18.54 -3.13
C PHE A 136 14.41 17.24 -3.46
N ASN A 137 14.21 16.73 -4.67
CA ASN A 137 15.04 15.65 -5.20
C ASN A 137 16.49 16.16 -5.28
N HIS A 138 17.41 15.46 -4.60
CA HIS A 138 18.86 15.62 -4.76
C HIS A 138 19.40 14.63 -5.78
#